data_AF-A0A7W9DJH3-F1
#
_entry.id   AF-A0A7W9DJH3-F1
#
_cell.length_a   1.000
_cell.length_b   1.000
_cell.length_c   1.000
_cell.angle_alpha   90.00
_cell.angle_beta   90.00
_cell.angle_gamma   90.00
#
_symmetry.space_group_name_H-M   'P 1'
#
loop_
_entity.id
_entity.type
_entity.pdbx_description
1 polymer ?
#
loop_
_entity_poly.entity_id
_entity_poly.type
_entity_poly.pdbx_seq_one_letter_code
_entity_poly.pdbx_strand_id
1 'polypeptide(L)'
;MKNILLVLLLIFLTTCSYGQSKSDFDFIIVIDEAIVTSLSNPKLLIRKENELLSGINISFKPGNLSLNTADYKIIANSNDDLYLKFDYYDYSRGKQEVYNYDIKIGKNWFEKSYLILRIYNTSKKKYKKKIIPIKGTNYAYEIDYGGGAAIQIRKP
;
A
#
# COMPACT_ATOMS: atom_id res chain seq x y z
N MET A 1 12.58 -5.20 -53.30
CA MET A 1 13.55 -5.00 -52.19
C MET A 1 13.05 -4.03 -51.12
N LYS A 2 12.56 -2.83 -51.47
CA LYS A 2 12.05 -1.83 -50.52
C LYS A 2 10.94 -2.37 -49.58
N ASN A 3 10.03 -3.19 -50.10
CA ASN A 3 8.94 -3.78 -49.31
C ASN A 3 9.41 -4.87 -48.32
N ILE A 4 10.51 -5.58 -48.64
CA ILE A 4 11.07 -6.63 -47.76
C ILE A 4 11.79 -5.98 -46.57
N LEU A 5 12.52 -4.89 -46.81
CA LEU A 5 13.20 -4.13 -45.75
C LEU A 5 12.21 -3.54 -44.73
N LEU A 6 11.06 -3.08 -45.22
CA LEU A 6 10.02 -2.48 -44.39
C LEU A 6 9.30 -3.54 -43.53
N VAL A 7 9.11 -4.75 -44.05
CA VAL A 7 8.59 -5.89 -43.28
C VAL A 7 9.57 -6.35 -42.21
N LEU A 8 10.87 -6.41 -42.52
CA LEU A 8 11.90 -6.76 -41.53
C LEU A 8 12.00 -5.72 -40.40
N LEU A 9 11.87 -4.43 -40.73
CA LEU A 9 11.85 -3.36 -39.74
C LEU A 9 10.61 -3.45 -38.82
N LEU A 10 9.44 -3.76 -39.37
CA LEU A 10 8.21 -3.98 -38.60
C LEU A 10 8.33 -5.18 -37.64
N ILE A 11 8.92 -6.28 -38.08
CA ILE A 11 9.15 -7.45 -37.21
C ILE A 11 10.12 -7.11 -36.08
N PHE A 12 11.20 -6.38 -36.35
CA PHE A 12 12.16 -5.96 -35.34
C PHE A 12 11.53 -5.04 -34.27
N LEU A 13 10.66 -4.11 -34.67
CA LEU A 13 9.97 -3.20 -33.74
C LEU A 13 9.03 -3.96 -32.78
N THR A 14 8.42 -5.07 -33.20
CA THR A 14 7.55 -5.88 -32.33
C THR A 14 8.31 -6.65 -31.24
N THR A 15 9.61 -6.91 -31.41
CA THR A 15 10.41 -7.66 -30.42
C THR A 15 10.92 -6.81 -29.26
N CYS A 16 10.84 -5.48 -29.36
CA CYS A 16 11.34 -4.55 -28.34
C CYS A 16 10.24 -4.01 -27.39
N SER A 17 8.99 -4.44 -27.54
CA SER A 17 7.91 -4.05 -26.65
C SER A 17 7.91 -4.90 -25.38
N TYR A 18 8.70 -4.50 -24.39
CA TYR A 18 8.54 -4.98 -23.01
C TYR A 18 7.37 -4.24 -22.36
N GLY A 19 6.24 -4.92 -22.19
CA GLY A 19 5.14 -4.41 -21.38
C GLY A 19 5.59 -4.24 -19.92
N GLN A 20 5.17 -3.14 -19.27
CA GLN A 20 5.43 -2.96 -17.83
C GLN A 20 4.64 -4.00 -17.05
N SER A 21 5.32 -5.05 -16.58
CA SER A 21 4.72 -6.08 -15.74
C SER A 21 4.38 -5.48 -14.37
N LYS A 22 3.14 -5.68 -13.94
CA LYS A 22 2.66 -5.30 -12.61
C LYS A 22 2.51 -6.52 -11.72
N SER A 23 2.77 -6.33 -10.44
CA SER A 23 2.40 -7.25 -9.37
C SER A 23 1.20 -6.67 -8.65
N ASP A 24 0.14 -7.47 -8.59
CA ASP A 24 -1.17 -7.11 -8.06
C ASP A 24 -1.44 -7.90 -6.77
N PHE A 25 -2.00 -7.21 -5.77
CA PHE A 25 -2.28 -7.78 -4.45
C PHE A 25 -3.70 -7.40 -4.03
N ASP A 26 -4.47 -8.39 -3.59
CA ASP A 26 -5.83 -8.18 -3.08
C ASP A 26 -5.76 -7.50 -1.71
N PHE A 27 -5.79 -6.17 -1.74
CA PHE A 27 -5.51 -5.32 -0.59
C PHE A 27 -6.63 -4.30 -0.39
N ILE A 28 -7.31 -4.40 0.75
CA ILE A 28 -8.42 -3.52 1.12
C ILE A 28 -7.94 -2.64 2.27
N ILE A 29 -8.18 -1.33 2.17
CA ILE A 29 -7.94 -0.39 3.26
C ILE A 29 -9.29 0.12 3.75
N VAL A 30 -9.51 0.03 5.05
CA VAL A 30 -10.69 0.55 5.74
C VAL A 30 -10.22 1.57 6.75
N ILE A 31 -10.72 2.82 6.68
CA ILE A 31 -10.43 3.87 7.64
C ILE A 31 -11.73 4.24 8.33
N ASP A 32 -11.75 4.13 9.67
CA ASP A 32 -12.92 4.45 10.49
C ASP A 32 -14.24 3.79 9.99
N GLU A 33 -14.15 2.52 9.62
CA GLU A 33 -15.23 1.67 9.07
C GLU A 33 -15.66 1.98 7.62
N ALA A 34 -15.05 2.95 6.96
CA ALA A 34 -15.28 3.21 5.54
C ALA A 34 -14.19 2.56 4.67
N ILE A 35 -14.59 1.87 3.60
CA ILE A 35 -13.66 1.38 2.58
C ILE A 35 -13.09 2.59 1.84
N VAL A 36 -11.76 2.67 1.79
CA VAL A 36 -11.05 3.76 1.14
C VAL A 36 -11.09 3.59 -0.37
N THR A 37 -11.51 4.63 -1.08
CA THR A 37 -11.64 4.64 -2.54
C THR A 37 -10.38 5.09 -3.28
N SER A 38 -9.58 5.93 -2.64
CA SER A 38 -8.33 6.44 -3.19
C SER A 38 -7.36 6.82 -2.08
N LEU A 39 -6.07 6.74 -2.39
CA LEU A 39 -4.98 7.20 -1.54
C LEU A 39 -4.23 8.32 -2.24
N SER A 40 -3.76 9.29 -1.48
CA SER A 40 -2.90 10.34 -1.99
C SER A 40 -1.44 10.02 -1.67
N ASN A 41 -0.58 10.19 -2.68
CA ASN A 41 0.86 9.92 -2.59
C ASN A 41 1.23 8.55 -1.96
N PRO A 42 0.56 7.44 -2.35
CA PRO A 42 0.82 6.14 -1.73
C PRO A 42 2.18 5.58 -2.16
N LYS A 43 2.97 5.15 -1.17
CA LYS A 43 4.33 4.64 -1.34
C LYS A 43 4.63 3.48 -0.39
N LEU A 44 5.51 2.59 -0.84
CA LEU A 44 6.23 1.66 0.04
C LEU A 44 7.62 2.23 0.31
N LEU A 45 8.01 2.31 1.57
CA LEU A 45 9.31 2.80 2.00
C LEU A 45 10.12 1.66 2.59
N ILE A 46 11.35 1.49 2.12
CA ILE A 46 12.32 0.55 2.68
C ILE A 46 13.22 1.34 3.62
N ARG A 47 13.28 0.95 4.89
CA ARG A 47 14.04 1.66 5.93
C ARG A 47 14.91 0.71 6.73
N LYS A 48 16.08 1.20 7.14
CA LYS A 48 16.98 0.52 8.07
C LYS A 48 17.40 1.51 9.15
N GLU A 49 17.18 1.18 10.43
CA GLU A 49 17.60 2.02 11.57
C GLU A 49 17.18 3.50 11.46
N ASN A 50 15.95 3.76 10.96
CA ASN A 50 15.37 5.08 10.65
C ASN A 50 15.92 5.80 9.41
N GLU A 51 16.91 5.26 8.70
CA GLU A 51 17.35 5.78 7.41
C GLU A 51 16.43 5.29 6.29
N LEU A 52 16.05 6.20 5.38
CA LEU A 52 15.29 5.87 4.18
C LEU A 52 16.24 5.35 3.09
N LEU A 53 16.09 4.08 2.72
CA LEU A 53 16.89 3.46 1.67
C LEU A 53 16.26 3.64 0.29
N SER A 54 14.93 3.48 0.21
CA SER A 54 14.20 3.58 -1.05
C SER A 54 12.72 3.90 -0.84
N GLY A 55 12.11 4.57 -1.82
CA GLY A 55 10.68 4.83 -1.88
C GLY A 55 10.11 4.38 -3.22
N ILE A 56 9.18 3.43 -3.16
CA ILE A 56 8.52 2.81 -4.31
C ILE A 56 7.11 3.37 -4.41
N ASN A 57 6.77 3.97 -5.56
CA ASN A 57 5.40 4.40 -5.81
C ASN A 57 4.50 3.18 -6.02
N ILE A 58 3.32 3.22 -5.43
CA ILE A 58 2.31 2.17 -5.60
C ILE A 58 1.03 2.77 -6.21
N SER A 59 0.26 1.93 -6.87
CA SER A 59 -1.10 2.25 -7.29
C SER A 59 -2.08 1.57 -6.33
N PHE A 60 -3.17 2.26 -6.02
CA PHE A 60 -4.22 1.72 -5.17
C PHE A 60 -5.59 2.01 -5.77
N LYS A 61 -6.44 0.98 -5.76
CA LYS A 61 -7.89 1.07 -5.90
C LYS A 61 -8.53 0.12 -4.88
N PRO A 62 -9.81 0.27 -4.54
CA PRO A 62 -10.46 -0.62 -3.58
C PRO A 62 -10.26 -2.09 -3.95
N GLY A 63 -9.64 -2.84 -3.05
CA GLY A 63 -9.37 -4.27 -3.23
C GLY A 63 -8.12 -4.59 -4.04
N ASN A 64 -7.35 -3.61 -4.51
CA ASN A 64 -6.12 -3.88 -5.25
C ASN A 64 -5.03 -2.83 -4.96
N LEU A 65 -3.89 -3.32 -4.49
CA LEU A 65 -2.62 -2.59 -4.45
C LEU A 65 -1.73 -3.18 -5.54
N SER A 66 -1.15 -2.33 -6.38
CA SER A 66 -0.24 -2.77 -7.43
C SER A 66 1.03 -1.94 -7.52
N LEU A 67 2.11 -2.58 -7.96
CA LEU A 67 3.41 -1.96 -8.22
C LEU A 67 4.13 -2.68 -9.34
N ASN A 68 5.23 -2.12 -9.84
CA ASN A 68 6.02 -2.80 -10.85
C ASN A 68 6.60 -4.09 -10.29
N THR A 69 6.62 -5.15 -11.09
CA THR A 69 7.16 -6.44 -10.67
C THR A 69 8.65 -6.36 -10.31
N ALA A 70 9.41 -5.46 -10.95
CA ALA A 70 10.82 -5.22 -10.60
C ALA A 70 10.97 -4.65 -9.18
N ASP A 71 10.12 -3.69 -8.81
CA ASP A 71 10.13 -3.08 -7.48
C ASP A 71 9.69 -4.10 -6.40
N TYR A 72 8.70 -4.96 -6.73
CA TYR A 72 8.30 -6.03 -5.83
C TYR A 72 9.44 -7.04 -5.56
N LYS A 73 10.25 -7.37 -6.58
CA LYS A 73 11.42 -8.24 -6.39
C LYS A 73 12.45 -7.62 -5.43
N ILE A 74 12.64 -6.30 -5.46
CA ILE A 74 13.51 -5.60 -4.50
C ILE A 74 12.97 -5.77 -3.07
N ILE A 75 11.66 -5.57 -2.90
CA ILE A 75 11.00 -5.71 -1.59
C ILE A 75 11.11 -7.15 -1.08
N ALA A 76 10.82 -8.13 -1.92
CA ALA A 76 10.83 -9.55 -1.57
C ALA A 76 12.23 -10.05 -1.14
N ASN A 77 13.29 -9.49 -1.73
CA ASN A 77 14.67 -9.90 -1.46
C ASN A 77 15.39 -9.05 -0.39
N SER A 78 14.83 -7.89 -0.01
CA SER A 78 15.40 -7.06 1.06
C SER A 78 15.24 -7.77 2.42
N ASN A 79 16.09 -7.44 3.41
CA ASN A 79 15.91 -7.81 4.81
C ASN A 79 15.47 -6.63 5.70
N ASP A 80 15.29 -5.46 5.09
CA ASP A 80 15.00 -4.22 5.79
C ASP A 80 13.51 -4.08 6.10
N ASP A 81 13.20 -3.10 6.95
CA ASP A 81 11.83 -2.81 7.35
C ASP A 81 11.06 -2.15 6.21
N LEU A 82 9.82 -2.60 6.02
CA LEU A 82 8.93 -2.08 4.99
C LEU A 82 7.80 -1.27 5.63
N TYR A 83 7.53 -0.10 5.06
CA TYR A 83 6.48 0.80 5.52
C TYR A 83 5.53 1.16 4.39
N LEU A 84 4.23 1.10 4.64
CA LEU A 84 3.20 1.66 3.78
C LEU A 84 2.92 3.10 4.23
N LYS A 85 3.19 4.07 3.35
CA LYS A 85 2.98 5.49 3.57
C LYS A 85 1.97 6.04 2.59
N PHE A 86 0.99 6.79 3.09
CA PHE A 86 0.02 7.49 2.24
C PHE A 86 -0.69 8.58 3.03
N ASP A 87 -1.32 9.48 2.28
CA ASP A 87 -2.18 10.53 2.79
C ASP A 87 -3.65 10.19 2.48
N TYR A 88 -4.53 10.46 3.45
CA TYR A 88 -5.97 10.29 3.34
C TYR A 88 -6.67 11.59 3.64
N TYR A 89 -7.54 12.02 2.73
CA TYR A 89 -8.34 13.22 2.86
C TYR A 89 -9.75 12.84 3.27
N ASP A 90 -10.10 13.14 4.52
CA ASP A 90 -11.46 12.95 5.03
C ASP A 90 -12.23 14.27 4.88
N TYR A 91 -13.25 14.27 4.04
CA TYR A 91 -14.16 15.40 3.92
C TYR A 91 -15.32 15.21 4.88
N SER A 92 -15.25 15.86 6.03
CA SER A 92 -16.32 15.84 7.03
C SER A 92 -16.80 17.25 7.36
N ARG A 93 -18.12 17.45 7.35
CA ARG A 93 -18.77 18.72 7.78
C ARG A 93 -18.21 19.98 7.11
N GLY A 94 -17.87 19.89 5.82
CA GLY A 94 -17.34 21.02 5.04
C GLY A 94 -15.89 21.39 5.35
N LYS A 95 -15.17 20.57 6.14
CA LYS A 95 -13.72 20.71 6.36
C LYS A 95 -13.01 19.48 5.82
N GLN A 96 -11.87 19.72 5.19
CA GLN A 96 -10.96 18.66 4.76
C GLN A 96 -9.96 18.42 5.90
N GLU A 97 -9.99 17.23 6.46
CA GLU A 97 -8.97 16.77 7.40
C GLU A 97 -7.96 15.89 6.63
N VAL A 98 -6.67 16.08 6.92
CA VAL A 98 -5.59 15.30 6.33
C VAL A 98 -5.05 14.33 7.37
N TYR A 99 -5.04 13.06 7.03
CA TYR A 99 -4.44 12.01 7.85
C TYR A 99 -3.23 11.43 7.12
N ASN A 100 -2.07 11.41 7.79
CA ASN A 100 -0.85 10.85 7.24
C ASN A 100 -0.56 9.52 7.95
N TYR A 101 -0.50 8.44 7.17
CA TYR A 101 -0.21 7.10 7.70
C TYR A 101 1.21 6.68 7.30
N ASP A 102 1.88 6.01 8.22
CA ASP A 102 3.26 5.51 8.07
C ASP A 102 3.36 4.19 8.84
N ILE A 103 2.85 3.13 8.21
CA ILE A 103 2.53 1.85 8.84
C ILE A 103 3.63 0.86 8.51
N LYS A 104 4.30 0.30 9.52
CA LYS A 104 5.22 -0.82 9.32
C LYS A 104 4.43 -2.06 8.88
N ILE A 105 4.72 -2.60 7.71
CA ILE A 105 4.03 -3.76 7.14
C ILE A 105 4.97 -4.95 7.03
N GLY A 106 4.41 -6.16 7.08
CA GLY A 106 5.15 -7.39 6.84
C GLY A 106 5.21 -7.73 5.35
N LYS A 107 6.33 -8.29 4.88
CA LYS A 107 6.44 -8.79 3.49
C LYS A 107 5.44 -9.91 3.20
N ASN A 108 5.16 -10.73 4.22
CA ASN A 108 4.14 -11.77 4.20
C ASN A 108 2.70 -11.25 3.98
N TRP A 109 2.46 -9.93 4.01
CA TRP A 109 1.16 -9.34 3.67
C TRP A 109 0.85 -9.49 2.18
N PHE A 110 1.89 -9.50 1.33
CA PHE A 110 1.78 -9.68 -0.13
C PHE A 110 1.62 -11.15 -0.54
N GLU A 111 1.86 -12.08 0.38
CA GLU A 111 1.73 -13.53 0.16
C GLU A 111 0.34 -14.05 0.52
N LYS A 112 -0.51 -13.19 1.13
CA LYS A 112 -1.88 -13.57 1.48
C LYS A 112 -2.76 -13.53 0.24
N SER A 113 -3.75 -14.44 0.19
CA SER A 113 -4.77 -14.43 -0.87
C SER A 113 -5.57 -13.14 -0.88
N TYR A 114 -5.77 -12.53 0.29
CA TYR A 114 -6.26 -11.17 0.46
C TYR A 114 -5.80 -10.62 1.81
N LEU A 115 -5.76 -9.29 1.94
CA LEU A 115 -5.51 -8.60 3.20
C LEU A 115 -6.40 -7.36 3.35
N ILE A 116 -6.97 -7.21 4.55
CA ILE A 116 -7.75 -6.03 4.93
C ILE A 116 -6.96 -5.30 6.02
N LEU A 117 -6.49 -4.10 5.72
CA LEU A 117 -5.89 -3.18 6.67
C LEU A 117 -6.98 -2.25 7.22
N ARG A 118 -7.32 -2.40 8.50
CA ARG A 118 -8.29 -1.54 9.18
C ARG A 118 -7.58 -0.53 10.05
N ILE A 119 -7.85 0.74 9.83
CA ILE A 119 -7.20 1.86 10.52
C ILE A 119 -8.25 2.65 11.29
N TYR A 120 -7.90 2.99 12.53
CA TYR A 120 -8.75 3.69 13.47
C TYR A 120 -8.09 5.01 13.89
N ASN A 121 -8.71 6.14 13.56
CA ASN A 121 -8.22 7.45 13.97
C ASN A 121 -8.56 7.71 15.44
N THR A 122 -7.60 7.52 16.34
CA THR A 122 -7.82 7.59 17.80
C THR A 122 -8.13 9.01 18.29
N SER A 123 -7.93 10.04 17.46
CA SER A 123 -8.41 11.39 17.72
C SER A 123 -9.94 11.50 17.71
N LYS A 124 -10.62 10.67 16.90
CA LYS A 124 -12.09 10.69 16.78
C LYS A 124 -12.74 10.20 18.07
N LYS A 125 -13.83 10.86 18.45
CA LYS A 125 -14.60 10.59 19.70
C LYS A 125 -14.97 9.11 19.86
N LYS A 126 -15.27 8.44 18.75
CA LYS A 126 -15.62 7.01 18.70
C LYS A 126 -14.52 6.09 19.23
N TYR A 127 -13.25 6.43 18.98
CA TYR A 127 -12.10 5.56 19.24
C TYR A 127 -11.22 6.04 20.41
N LYS A 128 -11.21 7.35 20.71
CA LYS A 128 -10.35 8.00 21.71
C LYS A 128 -10.23 7.30 23.07
N LYS A 129 -11.35 6.74 23.56
CA LYS A 129 -11.40 6.03 24.86
C LYS A 129 -11.40 4.50 24.76
N LYS A 130 -11.43 3.94 23.54
CA LYS A 130 -11.57 2.48 23.31
C LYS A 130 -10.31 1.84 22.76
N ILE A 131 -9.53 2.60 22.00
CA ILE A 131 -8.38 2.10 21.24
C ILE A 131 -7.12 2.83 21.70
N ILE A 132 -6.02 2.09 21.82
CA ILE A 132 -4.69 2.62 22.13
C ILE A 132 -3.99 2.92 20.80
N PRO A 133 -3.55 4.16 20.55
CA PRO A 133 -2.78 4.46 19.34
C PRO A 133 -1.43 3.77 19.35
N ILE A 134 -0.86 3.59 18.17
CA ILE A 134 0.54 3.23 18.03
C ILE A 134 1.39 4.37 18.61
N LYS A 135 2.44 4.01 19.36
CA LYS A 135 3.32 4.97 20.03
C LYS A 135 3.80 6.04 19.04
N GLY A 136 3.58 7.30 19.38
CA GLY A 136 3.98 8.44 18.55
C GLY A 136 3.02 8.78 17.40
N THR A 137 1.85 8.14 17.32
CA THR A 137 0.85 8.39 16.28
C THR A 137 -0.53 8.72 16.86
N ASN A 138 -1.47 9.11 16.01
CA ASN A 138 -2.87 9.35 16.36
C ASN A 138 -3.83 8.30 15.76
N TYR A 139 -3.30 7.12 15.46
CA TYR A 139 -4.08 6.02 14.89
C TYR A 139 -3.64 4.67 15.44
N ALA A 140 -4.48 3.68 15.24
CA ALA A 140 -4.22 2.27 15.48
C ALA A 140 -4.63 1.49 14.23
N TYR A 141 -4.14 0.27 14.05
CA TYR A 141 -4.59 -0.59 12.96
C TYR A 141 -4.64 -2.06 13.36
N GLU A 142 -5.46 -2.82 12.64
CA GLU A 142 -5.50 -4.28 12.66
C GLU A 142 -5.51 -4.82 11.24
N ILE A 143 -5.17 -6.09 11.10
CA ILE A 143 -5.20 -6.79 9.81
C ILE A 143 -6.10 -8.01 9.88
N ASP A 144 -6.90 -8.19 8.83
CA ASP A 144 -7.68 -9.42 8.59
C ASP A 144 -7.20 -10.08 7.31
N TYR A 145 -6.99 -11.39 7.33
CA TYR A 145 -6.67 -12.20 6.15
C TYR A 145 -7.27 -13.60 6.31
N GLY A 146 -7.32 -14.40 5.23
CA GLY A 146 -8.01 -15.71 5.22
C GLY A 146 -7.51 -16.76 6.24
N GLY A 147 -6.37 -16.51 6.89
CA GLY A 147 -5.79 -17.39 7.92
C GLY A 147 -5.91 -16.86 9.36
N GLY A 148 -6.54 -15.70 9.59
CA GLY A 148 -6.73 -15.12 10.91
C GLY A 148 -6.74 -13.59 10.92
N ALA A 149 -6.94 -13.02 12.10
CA ALA A 149 -6.85 -11.58 12.35
C ALA A 149 -5.75 -11.29 13.38
N ALA A 150 -4.91 -10.29 13.12
CA ALA A 150 -4.01 -9.75 14.13
C ALA A 150 -4.62 -8.48 14.72
N ILE A 151 -5.11 -8.59 15.96
CA ILE A 151 -5.84 -7.54 16.66
C ILE A 151 -4.86 -6.68 17.46
N GLN A 152 -4.91 -5.36 17.29
CA GLN A 152 -4.22 -4.44 18.19
C GLN A 152 -4.99 -4.28 19.51
N ILE A 153 -4.26 -4.32 20.63
CA ILE A 153 -4.80 -4.36 22.00
C ILE A 153 -5.74 -3.18 22.27
N ARG A 154 -7.00 -3.51 22.64
CA ARG A 154 -8.01 -2.54 23.08
C ARG A 154 -7.72 -2.08 24.51
N LYS A 155 -8.16 -0.87 24.87
CA LYS A 155 -8.09 -0.45 26.29
C LYS A 155 -8.98 -1.40 27.12
N PRO A 156 -8.54 -1.82 28.33
CA PRO A 156 -9.38 -2.57 29.25
C PRO A 156 -10.62 -1.77 29.68
#